data_AF-A0A255YUK1-F1
#
_entry.id   AF-A0A255YUK1-F1
#
_cell.length_a   1.000
_cell.length_b   1.000
_cell.length_c   1.000
_cell.angle_alpha   90.00
_cell.angle_beta   90.00
_cell.angle_gamma   90.00
#
_symmetry.space_group_name_H-M   'P 1'
#
loop_
_entity.id
_entity.type
_entity.pdbx_description
1 polymer ?
#
loop_
_entity_poly.entity_id
_entity_poly.type
_entity_poly.pdbx_seq_one_letter_code
_entity_poly.pdbx_strand_id
1 'polypeptide(L)'
;MKVRIYQPSKTTMQSGRGKVGDWVLEYEPATPRRPEPMMGWTSSGDTLNQVRMKFPTKEAALAFATKKGWDADIAEWQERRVIPKNYADNFRTDRPRIGRF
;
A
#
# COMPACT_ATOMS: atom_id res chain seq x y z
N MET A 1 17.58 -10.47 -6.07
CA MET A 1 16.11 -10.45 -6.03
C MET A 1 15.71 -9.23 -5.24
N LYS A 2 14.84 -8.37 -5.77
CA LYS A 2 14.36 -7.18 -5.07
C LYS A 2 12.98 -7.44 -4.48
N VAL A 3 12.78 -6.99 -3.25
CA VAL A 3 11.50 -7.08 -2.55
C VAL A 3 11.10 -5.72 -2.02
N ARG A 4 9.81 -5.42 -2.07
CA ARG A 4 9.23 -4.20 -1.54
C ARG A 4 8.56 -4.50 -0.21
N ILE A 5 8.96 -3.80 0.83
CA ILE A 5 8.35 -3.88 2.16
C ILE A 5 7.59 -2.59 2.41
N TYR A 6 6.28 -2.68 2.64
CA TYR A 6 5.43 -1.51 2.85
C TYR A 6 4.23 -1.83 3.74
N GLN A 7 3.65 -0.80 4.36
CA GLN A 7 2.35 -0.91 5.02
C GLN A 7 1.24 -0.47 4.04
N PRO A 8 0.20 -1.28 3.80
CA PRO A 8 -0.89 -0.91 2.90
C PRO A 8 -1.59 0.37 3.34
N SER A 9 -1.70 1.32 2.42
CA SER A 9 -2.49 2.52 2.63
C SER A 9 -3.98 2.18 2.70
N LYS A 10 -4.74 2.98 3.43
CA LYS A 10 -6.20 2.89 3.42
C LYS A 10 -6.73 3.15 2.00
N THR A 11 -7.58 2.25 1.49
CA THR A 11 -8.26 2.44 0.20
C THR A 11 -9.13 3.70 0.21
N THR A 12 -8.99 4.57 -0.81
CA THR A 12 -9.78 5.81 -0.93
C THR A 12 -11.28 5.55 -1.06
N MET A 13 -11.66 4.50 -1.80
CA MET A 13 -13.05 4.14 -2.07
C MET A 13 -13.77 3.49 -0.88
N GLN A 14 -13.06 3.13 0.19
CA GLN A 14 -13.64 2.42 1.33
C GLN A 14 -13.38 3.15 2.65
N SER A 15 -14.33 3.05 3.59
CA SER A 15 -14.19 3.65 4.92
C SER A 15 -13.32 2.81 5.87
N GLY A 16 -13.26 1.49 5.66
CA GLY A 16 -12.60 0.52 6.52
C GLY A 16 -11.09 0.72 6.68
N ARG A 17 -10.56 0.39 7.86
CA ARG A 17 -9.14 0.51 8.23
C ARG A 17 -8.47 -0.80 8.64
N GLY A 18 -9.20 -1.92 8.66
CA GLY A 18 -8.69 -3.19 9.21
C GLY A 18 -7.53 -3.83 8.45
N LYS A 19 -7.18 -3.32 7.26
CA LYS A 19 -5.99 -3.77 6.50
C LYS A 19 -4.76 -2.88 6.72
N VAL A 20 -4.91 -1.80 7.50
CA VAL A 20 -3.82 -0.91 7.88
C VAL A 20 -3.24 -1.43 9.20
N GLY A 21 -1.91 -1.56 9.29
CA GLY A 21 -1.23 -2.10 10.47
C GLY A 21 -0.23 -3.19 10.10
N ASP A 22 -0.63 -4.13 9.25
CA ASP A 22 0.23 -5.22 8.79
C ASP A 22 1.28 -4.71 7.80
N TRP A 23 2.53 -5.12 7.98
CA TRP A 23 3.60 -4.93 7.00
C TRP A 23 3.53 -6.02 5.93
N VAL A 24 3.58 -5.63 4.67
CA VAL A 24 3.52 -6.55 3.53
C VAL A 24 4.87 -6.54 2.82
N LEU A 25 5.38 -7.74 2.56
CA LEU A 25 6.51 -7.99 1.67
C LEU A 25 5.97 -8.53 0.35
N GLU A 26 6.27 -7.83 -0.74
CA GLU A 26 5.96 -8.22 -2.11
C GLU A 26 7.24 -8.36 -2.93
N TYR A 27 7.25 -9.30 -3.87
CA TYR A 27 8.36 -9.46 -4.81
C TYR A 27 8.21 -8.46 -5.96
N GLU A 28 9.33 -7.88 -6.38
CA GLU A 28 9.35 -7.09 -7.60
C GLU A 28 9.35 -8.03 -8.83
N PRO A 29 8.49 -7.79 -9.83
CA PRO A 29 8.43 -8.64 -11.01
C PRO A 29 9.75 -8.64 -11.77
N ALA A 30 10.38 -9.82 -11.86
CA ALA A 30 11.62 -9.99 -12.60
C ALA A 30 11.41 -9.95 -14.12
N THR A 31 10.23 -10.35 -14.60
CA THR A 31 9.88 -10.40 -16.02
C THR A 31 8.68 -9.50 -16.31
N PRO A 32 8.72 -8.68 -17.38
CA PRO A 32 7.57 -7.88 -17.78
C PRO A 32 6.41 -8.77 -18.23
N ARG A 33 5.19 -8.36 -17.87
CA ARG A 33 3.95 -8.97 -18.36
C ARG A 33 3.79 -8.66 -19.85
N ARG A 34 3.52 -9.68 -20.66
CA ARG A 34 3.29 -9.53 -22.11
C ARG A 34 2.00 -10.23 -22.53
N PRO A 35 1.27 -9.67 -23.50
CA PRO A 35 0.16 -10.39 -24.11
C PRO A 35 0.68 -11.60 -24.87
N GLU A 36 0.03 -12.74 -24.65
CA GLU A 36 0.25 -13.97 -25.41
C GLU A 36 -0.25 -13.79 -26.86
N PRO A 37 0.46 -14.33 -27.87
CA PRO A 37 0.15 -14.09 -29.28
C PRO A 37 -1.17 -14.71 -29.79
N MET A 38 -1.72 -15.74 -29.13
CA MET A 38 -2.92 -16.44 -29.64
C MET A 38 -4.21 -15.89 -29.02
N MET A 39 -4.36 -15.92 -27.70
CA MET A 39 -5.58 -15.45 -27.01
C MET A 39 -5.46 -14.04 -26.42
N GLY A 40 -4.26 -13.44 -26.42
CA GLY A 40 -4.04 -12.10 -25.84
C GLY A 40 -4.02 -12.07 -24.30
N TRP A 41 -3.97 -13.23 -23.63
CA TRP A 41 -3.91 -13.29 -22.18
C TRP A 41 -2.59 -12.74 -21.64
N THR A 42 -2.65 -12.15 -20.44
CA THR A 42 -1.45 -11.62 -19.79
C THR A 42 -0.59 -12.78 -19.31
N SER A 43 0.50 -13.06 -20.01
CA SER A 43 1.48 -14.06 -19.64
C SER A 43 2.61 -13.44 -18.82
N SER A 44 3.11 -14.22 -17.86
CA SER A 44 4.25 -13.89 -16.99
C SER A 44 5.11 -15.14 -16.83
N GLY A 45 6.42 -14.99 -16.99
CA GLY A 45 7.39 -16.08 -16.74
C GLY A 45 7.70 -16.31 -15.25
N ASP A 46 7.23 -15.41 -14.38
CA ASP A 46 7.50 -15.44 -12.95
C ASP A 46 6.25 -15.84 -12.14
N THR A 47 6.43 -16.78 -11.22
CA THR A 47 5.42 -17.32 -10.31
C THR A 47 5.36 -16.58 -8.98
N LEU A 48 6.45 -15.94 -8.56
CA LEU A 48 6.56 -15.28 -7.25
C LEU A 48 5.80 -13.95 -7.18
N ASN A 49 5.42 -13.41 -8.34
CA ASN A 49 4.58 -12.22 -8.49
C ASN A 49 3.23 -12.27 -7.75
N GLN A 50 2.74 -13.47 -7.43
CA GLN A 50 1.47 -13.63 -6.72
C GLN A 50 1.65 -13.76 -5.20
N VAL A 51 2.88 -13.93 -4.73
CA VAL A 51 3.16 -14.20 -3.31
C VAL A 51 3.25 -12.89 -2.55
N ARG A 52 2.40 -12.77 -1.53
CA ARG A 52 2.37 -11.64 -0.60
C ARG A 52 2.49 -12.17 0.82
N MET A 53 3.51 -11.74 1.54
CA MET A 53 3.74 -12.16 2.92
C MET A 53 3.41 -11.01 3.86
N LYS A 54 2.67 -11.32 4.93
CA LYS A 54 2.29 -10.34 5.96
C LYS A 54 3.11 -10.56 7.22
N PHE A 55 3.55 -9.46 7.82
CA PHE A 55 4.34 -9.41 9.02
C PHE A 55 3.74 -8.39 10.00
N PRO A 56 3.87 -8.63 11.32
CA PRO A 56 3.38 -7.67 12.31
C PRO A 56 4.26 -6.43 12.43
N THR A 57 5.57 -6.55 12.15
CA THR A 57 6.54 -5.45 12.29
C THR A 57 7.45 -5.31 11.07
N LYS A 58 7.99 -4.11 10.87
CA LYS A 58 8.95 -3.80 9.81
C LYS A 58 10.22 -4.63 9.96
N GLU A 59 10.70 -4.79 11.19
CA GLU A 59 11.93 -5.50 11.52
C GLU A 59 11.80 -6.99 11.21
N ALA A 60 10.63 -7.58 11.44
CA ALA A 60 10.37 -8.98 11.10
C ALA A 60 10.43 -9.23 9.60
N ALA A 61 9.85 -8.32 8.80
CA ALA A 61 9.91 -8.39 7.34
C ALA A 61 11.34 -8.21 6.83
N LEU A 62 12.09 -7.26 7.40
CA LEU A 62 13.49 -7.01 7.05
C LEU A 62 14.38 -8.21 7.39
N ALA A 63 14.25 -8.76 8.60
CA ALA A 63 15.00 -9.93 9.02
C ALA A 63 14.75 -11.14 8.11
N PHE A 64 13.51 -11.32 7.66
CA PHE A 64 13.17 -12.36 6.69
C PHE A 64 13.85 -12.15 5.34
N ALA A 65 13.82 -10.92 4.81
CA ALA A 65 14.49 -10.56 3.55
C ALA A 65 16.01 -10.76 3.65
N THR A 66 16.65 -10.30 4.73
CA THR A 66 18.08 -10.48 4.98
C THR A 66 18.45 -11.96 5.08
N LYS A 67 17.65 -12.78 5.78
CA LYS A 67 17.90 -14.22 5.91
C LYS A 67 17.80 -14.97 4.58
N LYS A 68 17.04 -14.43 3.62
CA LYS A 68 16.91 -14.96 2.26
C LYS A 68 17.92 -14.36 1.27
N GLY A 69 18.71 -13.36 1.69
CA GLY A 69 19.67 -12.66 0.84
C GLY A 69 19.00 -11.80 -0.24
N TRP A 70 17.83 -11.21 0.06
CA TRP A 70 17.12 -10.32 -0.86
C TRP A 70 17.37 -8.86 -0.55
N ASP A 71 17.38 -8.05 -1.60
CA ASP A 71 17.53 -6.60 -1.51
C ASP A 71 16.16 -5.98 -1.24
N ALA A 72 16.04 -5.19 -0.17
CA ALA A 72 14.74 -4.77 0.37
C ALA A 72 14.55 -3.26 0.29
N ASP A 73 13.60 -2.83 -0.53
CA ASP A 73 13.15 -1.44 -0.61
C ASP A 73 12.03 -1.20 0.38
N ILE A 74 12.25 -0.29 1.34
CA ILE A 74 11.30 0.02 2.40
C ILE A 74 10.55 1.30 2.03
N ALA A 75 9.23 1.19 1.93
CA ALA A 75 8.36 2.36 1.85
C ALA A 75 7.83 2.71 3.25
N GLU A 76 8.11 3.94 3.69
CA GLU A 76 7.60 4.44 4.97
C GLU A 76 6.08 4.63 4.95
N TRP A 77 5.44 4.28 6.06
CA TRP A 77 4.01 4.45 6.20
C TRP A 77 3.64 5.92 6.44
N GLN A 78 2.64 6.39 5.70
CA GLN A 78 2.12 7.74 5.84
C GLN A 78 0.96 7.76 6.84
N GLU A 79 1.26 8.20 8.06
CA GLU A 79 0.27 8.36 9.11
C GLU A 79 -0.76 9.43 8.75
N ARG A 80 -2.04 9.07 8.89
CA ARG A 80 -3.11 10.05 8.71
C ARG A 80 -3.13 11.00 9.91
N ARG A 81 -2.77 12.26 9.67
CA ARG A 81 -2.99 13.34 10.62
C ARG A 81 -4.48 13.51 10.91
N VAL A 82 -4.86 13.41 12.18
CA VAL A 82 -6.21 13.73 12.64
C VAL A 82 -6.30 15.24 12.82
N ILE A 83 -7.17 15.89 12.05
CA ILE A 83 -7.48 17.31 12.20
C ILE A 83 -8.67 17.40 13.16
N PRO A 84 -8.55 18.10 14.31
CA PRO A 84 -9.68 18.35 15.19
C PRO A 84 -10.79 19.05 14.41
N LYS A 85 -12.01 18.53 14.52
CA LYS A 85 -13.20 19.14 13.90
C LYS A 85 -14.19 19.45 15.01
N ASN A 86 -14.44 20.73 15.26
CA ASN A 86 -15.49 21.14 16.17
C ASN A 86 -16.78 21.34 15.38
N TYR A 87 -17.88 20.76 15.86
CA TYR A 87 -19.18 20.92 15.23
C TYR A 87 -19.68 22.36 15.28
N ALA A 88 -19.33 23.13 16.32
CA ALA A 88 -19.69 24.54 16.45
C ALA A 88 -19.10 25.42 15.33
N ASP A 89 -17.94 25.04 14.77
CA ASP A 89 -17.31 25.76 13.66
C ASP A 89 -18.15 25.76 12.38
N ASN A 90 -19.14 24.85 12.27
CA ASN A 90 -20.06 24.84 11.14
C ASN A 90 -20.99 26.07 11.12
N PHE A 91 -21.22 26.73 12.25
CA PHE A 91 -22.17 27.85 12.42
C PHE A 91 -21.50 29.23 12.55
N ARG A 92 -20.17 29.31 12.37
CA ARG A 92 -19.42 30.57 12.43
C ARG A 92 -19.85 31.56 11.35
N THR A 93 -20.19 32.79 11.75
CA THR A 93 -20.64 33.88 10.87
C THR A 93 -19.55 34.37 9.91
N ASP A 94 -18.28 34.25 10.30
CA ASP A 94 -17.09 34.64 9.54
C ASP A 94 -16.66 33.63 8.46
N ARG A 95 -17.31 32.45 8.39
CA ARG A 95 -16.93 31.41 7.44
C ARG A 95 -17.42 31.76 6.02
N PRO A 96 -16.53 31.90 5.02
CA PRO A 96 -16.97 32.06 3.64
C PRO A 96 -17.73 30.81 3.21
N ARG A 97 -18.98 30.98 2.77
CA ARG A 97 -19.79 29.92 2.16
C ARG A 97 -19.19 29.57 0.79
N ILE A 98 -18.19 28.69 0.77
CA ILE A 98 -17.71 28.08 -0.47
C ILE A 98 -18.62 26.89 -0.78
N GLY A 99 -19.37 26.98 -1.89
CA GLY A 99 -20.11 25.85 -2.46
C GLY A 99 -21.64 25.92 -2.41
N ARG A 100 -22.26 27.06 -2.74
CA ARG A 100 -23.63 27.08 -3.28
C ARG A 100 -23.57 27.42 -4.77
N PHE A 101 -23.47 26.39 -5.59
CA PHE A 101 -23.99 26.38 -6.97
C PHE A 101 -25.00 25.24 -7.01
#